data_AF-E6W452-F1
#
_entry.id   AF-E6W452-F1
#
_cell.length_a   1.000
_cell.length_b   1.000
_cell.length_c   1.000
_cell.angle_alpha   90.00
_cell.angle_beta   90.00
_cell.angle_gamma   90.00
#
_symmetry.space_group_name_H-M   'P 1'
#
loop_
_entity.id
_entity.type
_entity.pdbx_description
1 polymer ?
#
loop_
_entity_poly.entity_id
_entity_poly.type
_entity_poly.pdbx_seq_one_letter_code
_entity_poly.pdbx_strand_id
1 'polypeptide(L)'
;MSKVQSWEVSDAFWQRVEPLLPIQQRDPDKTYKRKPGGGRKRLDPRMAFSGIVYVLSTGCQWKAIPKEQFGCGSAVHKYFIEWSKAGVFEAIWRQGLAEYDEMEGIAWEWQSIDGGMYKAPMALETVGKNPTDRGKKNGSKRHVLVDGRGVPLSIVVTGANRHDVSQLEAVLDGVVFEKPAEQEQHLCADCGYKGKQALSSILQRGYIPHVKQRKEEIEDKKRDPSKKARRWIVEASISWFNRFRKIHVRFEKLEVTHYGLTCLAAAIITYRKIGVIYG
;
A
#
# COMPACT_ATOMS: atom_id res chain seq x y z
N MET A 1 -2.97 -3.71 29.73
CA MET A 1 -1.97 -3.68 28.64
C MET A 1 -1.82 -2.23 28.18
N SER A 2 -0.60 -1.69 28.14
CA SER A 2 -0.36 -0.34 27.62
C SER A 2 -0.78 -0.26 26.16
N LYS A 3 -1.50 0.77 25.77
CA LYS A 3 -1.97 0.97 24.40
C LYS A 3 -0.76 1.18 23.49
N VAL A 4 -0.44 0.20 22.64
CA VAL A 4 0.61 0.31 21.61
C VAL A 4 0.28 1.50 20.71
N GLN A 5 1.22 2.43 20.58
CA GLN A 5 1.03 3.60 19.74
C GLN A 5 1.00 3.20 18.26
N SER A 6 0.34 3.99 17.42
CA SER A 6 0.19 3.66 15.99
C SER A 6 1.51 3.61 15.20
N TRP A 7 2.61 4.10 15.80
CA TRP A 7 3.96 4.15 15.25
C TRP A 7 4.95 3.20 15.95
N GLU A 8 4.49 2.39 16.90
CA GLU A 8 5.32 1.39 17.59
C GLU A 8 5.28 0.04 16.86
N VAL A 9 6.38 -0.71 16.94
CA VAL A 9 6.50 -2.05 16.36
C VAL A 9 6.47 -3.06 17.51
N SER A 10 5.35 -3.75 17.66
CA SER A 10 5.19 -4.84 18.62
C SER A 10 6.14 -5.99 18.33
N ASP A 11 6.43 -6.83 19.32
CA ASP A 11 7.21 -8.06 19.13
C ASP A 11 6.54 -8.99 18.12
N ALA A 12 5.21 -9.14 18.21
CA ALA A 12 4.42 -9.95 17.29
C ALA A 12 4.55 -9.49 15.82
N PHE A 13 4.54 -8.17 15.57
CA PHE A 13 4.75 -7.66 14.22
C PHE A 13 6.21 -7.82 13.78
N TRP A 14 7.16 -7.58 14.68
CA TRP A 14 8.58 -7.76 14.36
C TRP A 14 8.94 -9.20 13.98
N GLN A 15 8.39 -10.20 14.66
CA GLN A 15 8.62 -11.62 14.37
C GLN A 15 8.23 -12.03 12.95
N ARG A 16 7.29 -11.33 12.32
CA ARG A 16 6.89 -11.56 10.92
C ARG A 16 7.81 -10.84 9.94
N VAL A 17 8.29 -9.66 10.34
CA VAL A 17 9.15 -8.83 9.50
C VAL A 17 10.58 -9.36 9.44
N GLU A 18 11.15 -9.78 10.57
CA GLU A 18 12.55 -10.17 10.70
C GLU A 18 13.00 -11.25 9.69
N PRO A 19 12.25 -12.35 9.46
CA PRO A 19 12.62 -13.38 8.50
C PRO A 19 12.62 -12.90 7.04
N LEU A 20 11.89 -11.83 6.74
CA LEU A 20 11.79 -11.26 5.38
C LEU A 20 12.91 -10.29 5.04
N LEU A 21 13.77 -9.96 6.02
CA LEU A 21 14.86 -9.02 5.81
C LEU A 21 16.01 -9.69 5.06
N PRO A 22 16.61 -9.02 4.05
CA PRO A 22 17.70 -9.60 3.27
C PRO A 22 18.93 -9.80 4.15
N ILE A 23 19.44 -11.03 4.16
CA ILE A 23 20.72 -11.38 4.79
C ILE A 23 21.82 -10.59 4.09
N GLN A 24 22.51 -9.74 4.85
CA GLN A 24 23.53 -8.87 4.30
C GLN A 24 24.83 -9.64 4.09
N GLN A 25 25.22 -9.80 2.82
CA GLN A 25 26.50 -10.38 2.44
C GLN A 25 27.43 -9.28 1.93
N ARG A 26 28.74 -9.47 2.11
CA ARG A 26 29.73 -8.62 1.43
C ARG A 26 29.68 -8.92 -0.05
N ASP A 27 29.67 -7.86 -0.84
CA ASP A 27 29.76 -7.94 -2.28
C ASP A 27 31.17 -8.46 -2.65
N PRO A 28 31.28 -9.64 -3.27
CA PRO A 28 32.58 -10.22 -3.61
C PRO A 28 33.34 -9.38 -4.65
N ASP A 29 32.62 -8.62 -5.49
CA ASP A 29 33.19 -7.84 -6.59
C ASP A 29 33.67 -6.45 -6.15
N LYS A 30 33.48 -6.12 -4.87
CA LYS A 30 33.83 -4.81 -4.32
C LYS A 30 35.10 -4.86 -3.49
N THR A 31 36.11 -4.10 -3.91
CA THR A 31 37.32 -3.90 -3.10
C THR A 31 37.03 -3.02 -1.88
N TYR A 32 37.02 -3.61 -0.70
CA TYR A 32 36.82 -2.88 0.55
C TYR A 32 38.16 -2.43 1.17
N LYS A 33 38.27 -1.14 1.50
CA LYS A 33 39.44 -0.58 2.20
C LYS A 33 39.69 -1.16 3.60
N ARG A 34 38.66 -1.72 4.25
CA ARG A 34 38.73 -2.23 5.62
C ARG A 34 38.48 -3.73 5.65
N LYS A 35 39.11 -4.43 6.59
CA LYS A 35 38.85 -5.85 6.89
C LYS A 35 37.36 -6.08 7.20
N PRO A 36 36.83 -7.31 7.02
CA PRO A 36 35.49 -7.65 7.51
C PRO A 36 35.34 -7.20 8.97
N GLY A 37 34.25 -6.50 9.29
CA GLY A 37 34.03 -5.97 10.65
C GLY A 37 34.76 -4.67 11.02
N GLY A 38 35.68 -4.14 10.19
CA GLY A 38 36.43 -2.91 10.49
C GLY A 38 35.68 -1.58 10.23
N GLY A 39 34.46 -1.66 9.71
CA GLY A 39 33.59 -0.49 9.49
C GLY A 39 32.86 -0.05 10.76
N ARG A 40 32.15 1.09 10.68
CA ARG A 40 31.17 1.43 11.72
C ARG A 40 30.10 0.33 11.74
N LYS A 41 29.78 -0.21 12.92
CA LYS A 41 28.69 -1.17 13.10
C LYS A 41 27.41 -0.59 12.50
N ARG A 42 26.66 -1.41 11.75
CA ARG A 42 25.38 -1.01 11.18
C ARG A 42 24.37 -0.79 12.30
N LEU A 43 23.34 -0.01 11.99
CA LEU A 43 22.16 0.13 12.85
C LEU A 43 21.48 -1.23 12.98
N ASP A 44 20.97 -1.52 14.17
CA ASP A 44 20.12 -2.68 14.43
C ASP A 44 18.92 -2.72 13.45
N PRO A 45 18.60 -3.86 12.81
CA PRO A 45 17.50 -3.94 11.85
C PRO A 45 16.14 -3.59 12.45
N ARG A 46 15.84 -4.02 13.68
CA ARG A 46 14.56 -3.70 14.34
C ARG A 46 14.46 -2.21 14.57
N MET A 47 15.53 -1.58 15.04
CA MET A 47 15.61 -0.13 15.21
C MET A 47 15.42 0.62 13.89
N ALA A 48 16.04 0.16 12.80
CA ALA A 48 15.85 0.73 11.47
C ALA A 48 14.39 0.62 11.00
N PHE A 49 13.78 -0.57 11.12
CA PHE A 49 12.39 -0.80 10.75
C PHE A 49 11.42 0.04 11.58
N SER A 50 11.66 0.13 12.89
CA SER A 50 10.87 0.95 13.81
C SER A 50 10.94 2.44 13.42
N GLY A 51 12.12 2.93 13.03
CA GLY A 51 12.27 4.28 12.49
C GLY A 51 11.51 4.52 11.19
N ILE A 52 11.41 3.51 10.32
CA ILE A 52 10.62 3.58 9.07
C ILE A 52 9.12 3.63 9.37
N VAL A 53 8.62 2.79 10.28
CA VAL A 53 7.22 2.81 10.73
C VAL A 53 6.87 4.14 11.39
N TYR A 54 7.80 4.70 12.19
CA TYR A 54 7.65 6.02 12.79
C TYR A 54 7.52 7.12 11.73
N VAL A 55 8.40 7.13 10.72
CA VAL A 55 8.34 8.09 9.62
C VAL A 55 7.04 7.92 8.83
N LEU A 56 6.65 6.69 8.49
CA LEU A 56 5.41 6.39 7.76
C LEU A 56 4.17 6.98 8.48
N SER A 57 4.10 6.77 9.79
CA SER A 57 2.95 7.17 10.62
C SER A 57 2.91 8.69 10.86
N THR A 58 4.03 9.28 11.27
CA THR A 58 4.11 10.70 11.66
C THR A 58 4.26 11.65 10.48
N GLY A 59 4.82 11.16 9.37
CA GLY A 59 5.14 11.98 8.20
C GLY A 59 6.34 12.92 8.41
N CYS A 60 7.09 12.78 9.50
CA CYS A 60 8.27 13.61 9.73
C CYS A 60 9.35 13.37 8.66
N GLN A 61 10.25 14.34 8.51
CA GLN A 61 11.39 14.19 7.62
C GLN A 61 12.36 13.13 8.17
N TRP A 62 13.05 12.40 7.28
CA TRP A 62 14.01 11.37 7.67
C TRP A 62 15.08 11.88 8.65
N LYS A 63 15.54 13.13 8.51
CA LYS A 63 16.52 13.74 9.42
C LYS A 63 15.95 14.23 10.76
N ALA A 64 14.63 14.29 10.88
CA ALA A 64 13.92 14.78 12.07
C ALA A 64 13.44 13.64 12.99
N ILE A 65 13.80 12.38 12.70
CA ILE A 65 13.47 11.27 13.59
C ILE A 65 14.26 11.38 14.90
N PRO A 66 13.67 11.00 16.06
CA PRO A 66 14.38 10.95 17.34
C PRO A 66 15.60 10.02 17.26
N LYS A 67 16.80 10.62 17.36
CA LYS A 67 18.06 9.90 17.14
C LYS A 67 18.37 8.92 18.26
N GLU A 68 17.93 9.27 19.47
CA GLU A 68 18.08 8.49 20.69
C GLU A 68 17.30 7.18 20.62
N GLN A 69 16.18 7.16 19.88
CA GLN A 69 15.28 6.01 19.75
C GLN A 69 15.56 5.15 18.51
N PHE A 70 15.84 5.78 17.36
CA PHE A 70 15.93 5.09 16.07
C PHE A 70 17.32 5.14 15.42
N GLY A 71 18.30 5.78 16.07
CA GLY A 71 19.59 6.06 15.46
C GLY A 71 19.54 7.20 14.45
N CYS A 72 20.61 7.38 13.67
CA CYS A 72 20.66 8.51 12.74
C CYS A 72 19.71 8.34 11.55
N GLY A 73 18.97 9.40 11.23
CA GLY A 73 18.02 9.43 10.11
C GLY A 73 18.59 8.97 8.77
N SER A 74 19.86 9.31 8.49
CA SER A 74 20.54 8.87 7.27
C SER A 74 20.74 7.35 7.21
N ALA A 75 20.97 6.69 8.35
CA ALA A 75 21.10 5.23 8.39
C ALA A 75 19.73 4.56 8.19
N VAL A 76 18.69 5.05 8.88
CA VAL A 76 17.31 4.56 8.72
C VAL A 76 16.85 4.70 7.26
N HIS A 77 17.07 5.86 6.66
CA HIS A 77 16.73 6.10 5.25
C HIS A 77 17.53 5.21 4.29
N LYS A 78 18.80 4.91 4.61
CA LYS A 78 19.60 3.97 3.81
C LYS A 78 19.01 2.56 3.85
N TYR A 79 18.65 2.06 5.03
CA TYR A 79 17.94 0.78 5.18
C TYR A 79 16.62 0.78 4.40
N PHE A 80 15.84 1.86 4.51
CA PHE A 80 14.61 2.00 3.77
C PHE A 80 14.81 1.87 2.26
N ILE A 81 15.78 2.58 1.66
CA ILE A 81 16.07 2.46 0.22
C ILE A 81 16.51 1.04 -0.14
N GLU A 82 17.40 0.43 0.64
CA GLU A 82 17.89 -0.94 0.40
C GLU A 82 16.74 -1.95 0.42
N TRP A 83 15.87 -1.86 1.43
CA TRP A 83 14.71 -2.75 1.59
C TRP A 83 13.59 -2.48 0.58
N SER A 84 13.38 -1.24 0.17
CA SER A 84 12.48 -0.90 -0.93
C SER A 84 12.93 -1.56 -2.23
N LYS A 85 14.22 -1.49 -2.55
CA LYS A 85 14.78 -2.12 -3.75
C LYS A 85 14.76 -3.64 -3.69
N ALA A 86 14.91 -4.22 -2.51
CA ALA A 86 14.85 -5.66 -2.29
C ALA A 86 13.40 -6.21 -2.20
N GLY A 87 12.36 -5.38 -2.35
CA GLY A 87 10.96 -5.82 -2.32
C GLY A 87 10.44 -6.22 -0.93
N VAL A 88 11.16 -5.88 0.14
CA VAL A 88 10.83 -6.29 1.52
C VAL A 88 9.42 -5.87 1.92
N PHE A 89 9.01 -4.65 1.61
CA PHE A 89 7.70 -4.14 2.03
C PHE A 89 6.53 -4.82 1.29
N GLU A 90 6.75 -5.24 0.04
CA GLU A 90 5.77 -6.04 -0.68
C GLU A 90 5.70 -7.45 -0.10
N ALA A 91 6.85 -8.05 0.26
CA ALA A 91 6.89 -9.35 0.93
C ALA A 91 6.14 -9.33 2.27
N ILE A 92 6.32 -8.28 3.08
CA ILE A 92 5.59 -8.11 4.36
C ILE A 92 4.07 -8.01 4.11
N TRP A 93 3.66 -7.29 3.06
CA TRP A 93 2.25 -7.19 2.69
C TRP A 93 1.67 -8.52 2.22
N ARG A 94 2.37 -9.25 1.34
CA ARG A 94 1.97 -10.58 0.86
C ARG A 94 1.83 -11.58 2.01
N GLN A 95 2.80 -11.61 2.94
CA GLN A 95 2.70 -12.44 4.14
C GLN A 95 1.49 -12.05 5.01
N GLY A 96 1.25 -10.75 5.19
CA GLY A 96 0.09 -10.29 5.94
C GLY A 96 -1.24 -10.71 5.32
N LEU A 97 -1.34 -10.74 3.99
CA LEU A 97 -2.52 -11.27 3.30
C LEU A 97 -2.67 -12.77 3.49
N ALA A 98 -1.57 -13.54 3.48
CA ALA A 98 -1.61 -14.97 3.75
C ALA A 98 -2.15 -15.27 5.15
N GLU A 99 -1.61 -14.62 6.19
CA GLU A 99 -2.10 -14.79 7.56
C GLU A 99 -3.55 -14.30 7.72
N TYR A 100 -3.92 -13.23 7.02
CA TYR A 100 -5.31 -12.76 7.00
C TYR A 100 -6.25 -13.77 6.37
N ASP A 101 -5.86 -14.38 5.26
CA ASP A 101 -6.66 -15.42 4.61
C ASP A 101 -6.82 -16.64 5.53
N GLU A 102 -5.75 -17.08 6.19
CA GLU A 102 -5.79 -18.20 7.13
C GLU A 102 -6.69 -17.94 8.35
N MET A 103 -6.62 -16.76 8.95
CA MET A 103 -7.36 -16.45 10.18
C MET A 103 -8.81 -16.03 9.92
N GLU A 104 -9.05 -15.34 8.81
CA GLU A 104 -10.27 -14.58 8.58
C GLU A 104 -10.89 -14.82 7.21
N GLY A 105 -10.17 -15.43 6.25
CA GLY A 105 -10.59 -15.68 4.86
C GLY A 105 -10.77 -14.40 4.04
N ILE A 106 -9.96 -14.15 3.01
CA ILE A 106 -10.14 -12.97 2.16
C ILE A 106 -11.57 -12.95 1.60
N ALA A 107 -12.25 -11.81 1.71
CA ALA A 107 -13.65 -11.69 1.29
C ALA A 107 -13.76 -11.56 -0.24
N TRP A 108 -13.54 -12.67 -0.95
CA TRP A 108 -13.47 -12.78 -2.41
C TRP A 108 -14.81 -12.65 -3.15
N GLU A 109 -15.94 -12.68 -2.46
CA GLU A 109 -17.23 -12.51 -3.13
C GLU A 109 -17.40 -11.09 -3.68
N TRP A 110 -16.90 -10.08 -2.96
CA TRP A 110 -17.06 -8.66 -3.32
C TRP A 110 -15.75 -7.91 -3.23
N GLN A 111 -15.26 -7.36 -4.34
CA GLN A 111 -14.15 -6.42 -4.38
C GLN A 111 -14.62 -5.04 -4.77
N SER A 112 -13.85 -4.04 -4.35
CA SER A 112 -14.04 -2.66 -4.78
C SER A 112 -12.73 -2.06 -5.27
N ILE A 113 -12.79 -1.31 -6.36
CA ILE A 113 -11.64 -0.60 -6.95
C ILE A 113 -11.91 0.90 -7.02
N ASP A 114 -10.93 1.69 -6.57
CA ASP A 114 -10.94 3.14 -6.71
C ASP A 114 -9.51 3.71 -6.60
N GLY A 115 -9.35 4.98 -6.98
CA GLY A 115 -8.08 5.69 -7.00
C GLY A 115 -8.10 6.98 -6.17
N GLY A 116 -7.05 7.20 -5.38
CA GLY A 116 -6.81 8.45 -4.65
C GLY A 116 -5.73 9.30 -5.29
N MET A 117 -6.00 10.60 -5.51
CA MET A 117 -5.00 11.59 -5.94
C MET A 117 -4.31 12.26 -4.76
N TYR A 118 -2.99 12.47 -4.84
CA TYR A 118 -2.24 13.20 -3.83
C TYR A 118 -1.14 14.08 -4.45
N LYS A 119 -0.78 15.13 -3.72
CA LYS A 119 0.28 16.07 -4.11
C LYS A 119 1.62 15.37 -4.05
N ALA A 120 2.47 15.65 -5.04
CA ALA A 120 3.80 15.07 -5.16
C ALA A 120 4.83 16.17 -5.51
N PRO A 121 5.06 17.15 -4.61
CA PRO A 121 5.82 18.35 -4.93
C PRO A 121 7.31 18.09 -5.22
N MET A 122 7.88 17.01 -4.69
CA MET A 122 9.30 16.68 -4.81
C MET A 122 9.56 15.41 -5.66
N ALA A 123 8.49 14.74 -6.11
CA ALA A 123 8.61 13.49 -6.85
C ALA A 123 9.25 13.73 -8.22
N LEU A 124 10.14 12.82 -8.61
CA LEU A 124 10.82 12.83 -9.90
C LEU A 124 10.25 11.74 -10.83
N GLU A 125 9.81 10.62 -10.26
CA GLU A 125 9.29 9.46 -10.99
C GLU A 125 7.79 9.25 -10.73
N THR A 126 7.07 8.66 -11.69
CA THR A 126 5.65 8.28 -11.55
C THR A 126 4.78 9.45 -11.06
N VAL A 127 4.97 10.60 -11.70
CA VAL A 127 4.37 11.89 -11.35
C VAL A 127 3.83 12.56 -12.60
N GLY A 128 2.76 13.33 -12.46
CA GLY A 128 2.14 14.07 -13.57
C GLY A 128 1.46 15.34 -13.11
N LYS A 129 1.11 16.19 -14.06
CA LYS A 129 0.35 17.42 -13.83
C LYS A 129 -0.98 17.07 -13.16
N ASN A 130 -1.28 17.71 -12.04
CA ASN A 130 -2.49 17.41 -11.27
C ASN A 130 -3.70 18.17 -11.85
N PRO A 131 -4.68 17.50 -12.46
CA PRO A 131 -5.86 18.17 -13.02
C PRO A 131 -6.69 18.91 -11.97
N THR A 132 -6.69 18.45 -10.71
CA THR A 132 -7.48 19.09 -9.63
C THR A 132 -6.93 20.46 -9.20
N ASP A 133 -5.69 20.79 -9.58
CA ASP A 133 -5.11 22.13 -9.41
C ASP A 133 -4.82 22.85 -10.74
N ARG A 134 -5.49 22.43 -11.82
CA ARG A 134 -5.31 22.93 -13.19
C ARG A 134 -3.88 22.75 -13.71
N GLY A 135 -3.20 21.68 -13.29
CA GLY A 135 -1.85 21.35 -13.73
C GLY A 135 -0.77 22.27 -13.15
N LYS A 136 -1.06 23.01 -12.08
CA LYS A 136 -0.09 23.90 -11.46
C LYS A 136 0.95 23.11 -10.68
N LYS A 137 0.57 21.99 -10.05
CA LYS A 137 1.49 21.17 -9.27
C LYS A 137 1.54 19.75 -9.78
N ASN A 138 2.63 19.09 -9.40
CA ASN A 138 2.84 17.68 -9.63
C ASN A 138 2.04 16.86 -8.62
N GLY A 139 1.47 15.76 -9.08
CA GLY A 139 0.72 14.81 -8.27
C GLY A 139 0.93 13.37 -8.74
N SER A 140 0.57 12.45 -7.86
CA SER A 140 0.49 11.03 -8.14
C SER A 140 -0.91 10.52 -7.79
N LYS A 141 -1.23 9.36 -8.33
CA LYS A 141 -2.45 8.60 -8.08
C LYS A 141 -2.08 7.25 -7.52
N ARG A 142 -2.89 6.75 -6.60
CA ARG A 142 -2.81 5.37 -6.09
C ARG A 142 -4.14 4.71 -6.35
N HIS A 143 -4.12 3.70 -7.19
CA HIS A 143 -5.25 2.84 -7.50
C HIS A 143 -5.16 1.63 -6.59
N VAL A 144 -6.26 1.27 -5.96
CA VAL A 144 -6.31 0.19 -4.97
C VAL A 144 -7.48 -0.72 -5.29
N LEU A 145 -7.22 -2.03 -5.34
CA LEU A 145 -8.24 -3.06 -5.24
C LEU A 145 -8.31 -3.53 -3.79
N VAL A 146 -9.51 -3.65 -3.25
CA VAL A 146 -9.73 -4.17 -1.89
C VAL A 146 -10.74 -5.31 -1.86
N ASP A 147 -10.62 -6.16 -0.85
CA ASP A 147 -11.61 -7.20 -0.54
C ASP A 147 -12.91 -6.61 0.04
N GLY A 148 -13.88 -7.48 0.32
CA GLY A 148 -15.18 -7.10 0.88
C GLY A 148 -15.13 -6.48 2.28
N ARG A 149 -13.94 -6.39 2.90
CA ARG A 149 -13.70 -5.82 4.22
C ARG A 149 -12.70 -4.66 4.18
N GLY A 150 -12.29 -4.23 2.98
CA GLY A 150 -11.42 -3.09 2.73
C GLY A 150 -9.91 -3.39 2.79
N VAL A 151 -9.53 -4.66 2.93
CA VAL A 151 -8.12 -5.06 2.92
C VAL A 151 -7.53 -4.89 1.52
N PRO A 152 -6.41 -4.16 1.36
CA PRO A 152 -5.79 -3.96 0.05
C PRO A 152 -5.25 -5.28 -0.53
N LEU A 153 -5.68 -5.60 -1.75
CA LEU A 153 -5.27 -6.78 -2.52
C LEU A 153 -4.29 -6.44 -3.66
N SER A 154 -4.41 -5.24 -4.23
CA SER A 154 -3.53 -4.73 -5.29
C SER A 154 -3.37 -3.22 -5.18
N ILE A 155 -2.18 -2.71 -5.53
CA ILE A 155 -1.85 -1.30 -5.49
C ILE A 155 -1.02 -0.93 -6.72
N VAL A 156 -1.50 0.05 -7.48
CA VAL A 156 -0.74 0.65 -8.58
C VAL A 156 -0.58 2.14 -8.33
N VAL A 157 0.64 2.66 -8.51
CA VAL A 157 0.92 4.09 -8.40
C VAL A 157 1.18 4.64 -9.80
N THR A 158 0.56 5.77 -10.14
CA THR A 158 0.77 6.46 -11.42
C THR A 158 0.95 7.96 -11.25
N GLY A 159 1.35 8.66 -12.32
CA GLY A 159 1.24 10.12 -12.38
C GLY A 159 -0.23 10.58 -12.33
N ALA A 160 -0.48 11.78 -11.81
CA ALA A 160 -1.83 12.33 -11.65
C ALA A 160 -2.59 12.58 -12.95
N ASN A 161 -1.89 12.68 -14.09
CA ASN A 161 -2.46 12.87 -15.42
C ASN A 161 -2.97 11.57 -16.07
N ARG A 162 -2.71 10.39 -15.47
CA ARG A 162 -3.23 9.12 -15.99
C ARG A 162 -4.70 8.95 -15.62
N HIS A 163 -5.49 8.46 -16.58
CA HIS A 163 -6.90 8.12 -16.35
C HIS A 163 -7.02 6.78 -15.63
N ASP A 164 -7.94 6.69 -14.67
CA ASP A 164 -8.03 5.51 -13.79
C ASP A 164 -8.44 4.24 -14.57
N VAL A 165 -9.27 4.40 -15.60
CA VAL A 165 -9.64 3.33 -16.55
C VAL A 165 -8.43 2.68 -17.22
N SER A 166 -7.38 3.46 -17.52
CA SER A 166 -6.17 2.92 -18.16
C SER A 166 -5.33 2.05 -17.24
N GLN A 167 -5.60 2.06 -15.94
CA GLN A 167 -4.85 1.33 -14.92
C GLN A 167 -5.65 0.16 -14.34
N LEU A 168 -6.90 -0.02 -14.75
CA LEU A 168 -7.77 -1.10 -14.31
C LEU A 168 -7.10 -2.47 -14.47
N GLU A 169 -6.55 -2.75 -15.65
CA GLU A 169 -5.88 -4.00 -15.96
C GLU A 169 -4.68 -4.23 -15.03
N ALA A 170 -3.80 -3.23 -14.92
CA ALA A 170 -2.64 -3.30 -14.04
C ALA A 170 -3.02 -3.54 -12.58
N VAL A 171 -4.12 -2.96 -12.11
CA VAL A 171 -4.62 -3.18 -10.74
C VAL A 171 -5.17 -4.59 -10.58
N LEU A 172 -5.98 -5.08 -11.52
CA LEU A 172 -6.55 -6.42 -11.43
C LEU A 172 -5.50 -7.53 -11.64
N ASP A 173 -4.43 -7.26 -12.40
CA ASP A 173 -3.31 -8.18 -12.59
C ASP A 173 -2.29 -8.11 -11.45
N GLY A 174 -2.20 -6.97 -10.76
CA GLY A 174 -1.27 -6.72 -9.66
C GLY A 174 -1.72 -7.27 -8.31
N VAL A 175 -2.71 -8.17 -8.28
CA VAL A 175 -3.16 -8.82 -7.03
C VAL A 175 -2.00 -9.61 -6.46
N VAL A 176 -1.59 -9.28 -5.24
CA VAL A 176 -0.36 -9.83 -4.66
C VAL A 176 -0.56 -11.19 -3.98
N PHE A 177 -1.79 -11.69 -3.95
CA PHE A 177 -2.21 -12.97 -3.38
C PHE A 177 -3.10 -13.72 -4.37
N GLU A 178 -2.97 -15.05 -4.42
CA GLU A 178 -3.64 -15.85 -5.45
C GLU A 178 -5.17 -15.84 -5.28
N LYS A 179 -5.86 -15.54 -6.38
CA LYS A 179 -7.31 -15.44 -6.44
C LYS A 179 -7.92 -16.85 -6.57
N PRO A 180 -8.96 -17.22 -5.80
CA PRO A 180 -9.64 -18.50 -5.99
C PRO A 180 -10.34 -18.55 -7.37
N ALA A 181 -10.14 -19.66 -8.08
CA ALA A 181 -10.67 -19.85 -9.44
C ALA A 181 -12.18 -20.15 -9.47
N GLU A 182 -12.69 -20.89 -8.48
CA GLU A 182 -14.05 -21.45 -8.49
C GLU A 182 -15.09 -20.60 -7.75
N GLN A 183 -14.69 -19.44 -7.21
CA GLN A 183 -15.59 -18.55 -6.47
C GLN A 183 -16.10 -17.43 -7.37
N GLU A 184 -17.41 -17.15 -7.29
CA GLU A 184 -18.01 -15.98 -7.92
C GLU A 184 -17.46 -14.69 -7.29
N GLN A 185 -17.03 -13.74 -8.13
CA GLN A 185 -16.41 -12.50 -7.66
C GLN A 185 -17.04 -11.30 -8.33
N HIS A 186 -17.53 -10.37 -7.53
CA HIS A 186 -18.16 -9.15 -7.97
C HIS A 186 -17.21 -7.96 -7.83
N LEU A 187 -17.05 -7.17 -8.89
CA LEU A 187 -16.21 -5.96 -8.85
C LEU A 187 -17.06 -4.70 -8.85
N CYS A 188 -17.04 -3.97 -7.74
CA CYS A 188 -17.60 -2.63 -7.62
C CYS A 188 -16.60 -1.58 -8.09
N ALA A 189 -16.98 -0.77 -9.09
CA ALA A 189 -16.15 0.33 -9.59
C ALA A 189 -16.99 1.58 -9.87
N ASP A 190 -16.35 2.75 -9.90
CA ASP A 190 -17.04 4.01 -10.22
C ASP A 190 -17.55 4.08 -11.66
N CYS A 191 -18.51 4.97 -11.95
CA CYS A 191 -19.13 5.10 -13.26
C CYS A 191 -18.15 5.45 -14.39
N GLY A 192 -16.96 5.98 -14.05
CA GLY A 192 -15.87 6.16 -15.01
C GLY A 192 -15.43 4.86 -15.71
N TYR A 193 -15.68 3.70 -15.10
CA TYR A 193 -15.35 2.38 -15.64
C TYR A 193 -16.44 1.75 -16.52
N LYS A 194 -17.48 2.51 -16.94
CA LYS A 194 -18.58 1.99 -17.80
C LYS A 194 -18.19 1.73 -19.28
N GLY A 195 -16.97 2.07 -19.69
CA GLY A 195 -16.53 1.91 -21.08
C GLY A 195 -16.42 0.43 -21.52
N LYS A 196 -16.70 0.14 -22.79
CA LYS A 196 -16.66 -1.24 -23.34
C LYS A 196 -15.35 -1.96 -23.04
N GLN A 197 -14.21 -1.28 -23.19
CA GLN A 197 -12.89 -1.83 -22.90
C GLN A 197 -12.77 -2.21 -21.42
N ALA A 198 -13.12 -1.30 -20.51
CA ALA A 198 -13.07 -1.55 -19.07
C ALA A 198 -13.94 -2.76 -18.67
N LEU A 199 -15.18 -2.82 -19.15
CA LEU A 199 -16.08 -3.95 -18.88
C LEU A 199 -15.53 -5.27 -19.44
N SER A 200 -14.95 -5.24 -20.65
CA SER A 200 -14.28 -6.41 -21.23
C SER A 200 -13.12 -6.88 -20.35
N SER A 201 -12.28 -5.96 -19.88
CA SER A 201 -11.13 -6.28 -19.02
C SER A 201 -11.55 -6.87 -17.67
N ILE A 202 -12.68 -6.44 -17.11
CA ILE A 202 -13.28 -6.99 -15.88
C ILE A 202 -13.76 -8.42 -16.12
N LEU A 203 -14.55 -8.64 -17.18
CA LEU A 203 -15.10 -9.95 -17.52
C LEU A 203 -14.01 -10.98 -17.85
N GLN A 204 -12.98 -10.58 -18.60
CA GLN A 204 -11.86 -11.45 -18.96
C GLN A 204 -11.07 -11.97 -17.75
N ARG A 205 -11.13 -11.26 -16.61
CA ARG A 205 -10.48 -11.65 -15.35
C ARG A 205 -11.41 -12.39 -14.40
N GLY A 206 -12.60 -12.76 -14.87
CA GLY A 206 -13.58 -13.56 -14.12
C GLY A 206 -14.36 -12.77 -13.07
N TYR A 207 -14.50 -11.45 -13.25
CA TYR A 207 -15.32 -10.62 -12.38
C TYR A 207 -16.69 -10.31 -12.99
N ILE A 208 -17.70 -10.24 -12.14
CA ILE A 208 -19.03 -9.71 -12.48
C ILE A 208 -19.03 -8.20 -12.22
N PRO A 209 -19.18 -7.35 -13.27
CA PRO A 209 -19.07 -5.90 -13.12
C PRO A 209 -20.31 -5.30 -12.42
N HIS A 210 -20.07 -4.57 -11.33
CA HIS A 210 -21.05 -3.72 -10.65
C HIS A 210 -20.65 -2.24 -10.80
N VAL A 211 -20.80 -1.75 -12.03
CA VAL A 211 -20.50 -0.35 -12.38
C VAL A 211 -21.81 0.42 -12.55
N LYS A 212 -22.28 1.06 -11.48
CA LYS A 212 -23.57 1.78 -11.47
C LYS A 212 -23.39 3.29 -11.31
N GLN A 213 -24.32 4.05 -11.89
CA GLN A 213 -24.42 5.47 -11.60
C GLN A 213 -25.04 5.69 -10.22
N ARG A 214 -24.67 6.79 -9.56
CA ARG A 214 -25.22 7.16 -8.25
C ARG A 214 -26.76 7.23 -8.24
N LYS A 215 -27.40 7.63 -9.35
CA LYS A 215 -28.86 7.64 -9.48
C LYS A 215 -29.46 6.23 -9.47
N GLU A 216 -28.89 5.33 -10.26
CA GLU A 216 -29.28 3.90 -10.33
C GLU A 216 -29.16 3.25 -8.93
N GLU A 217 -28.10 3.54 -8.18
CA GLU A 217 -27.92 3.03 -6.81
C GLU A 217 -28.98 3.55 -5.83
N ILE A 218 -29.40 4.81 -5.96
CA ILE A 218 -30.46 5.38 -5.12
C ILE A 218 -31.80 4.72 -5.44
N GLU A 219 -32.09 4.47 -6.73
CA GLU A 219 -33.31 3.79 -7.15
C GLU A 219 -33.34 2.33 -6.71
N ASP A 220 -32.22 1.61 -6.83
CA ASP A 220 -32.10 0.24 -6.35
C ASP A 220 -32.33 0.15 -4.84
N LYS A 221 -31.77 1.08 -4.05
CA LYS A 221 -32.00 1.16 -2.60
C LYS A 221 -33.46 1.47 -2.24
N LYS A 222 -34.15 2.26 -3.07
CA LYS A 222 -35.59 2.53 -2.88
C LYS A 222 -36.44 1.30 -3.16
N ARG A 223 -36.04 0.47 -4.15
CA ARG A 223 -36.74 -0.76 -4.52
C ARG A 223 -36.45 -1.91 -3.55
N ASP A 224 -35.21 -2.00 -3.10
CA ASP A 224 -34.73 -3.03 -2.18
C ASP A 224 -33.70 -2.42 -1.21
N PRO A 225 -34.11 -2.12 0.04
CA PRO A 225 -33.24 -1.54 1.05
C PRO A 225 -32.01 -2.38 1.41
N SER A 226 -32.00 -3.69 1.08
CA SER A 226 -30.86 -4.58 1.32
C SER A 226 -29.72 -4.35 0.30
N LYS A 227 -30.01 -3.78 -0.87
CA LYS A 227 -29.01 -3.49 -1.91
C LYS A 227 -28.15 -2.29 -1.52
N LYS A 228 -27.00 -2.57 -0.92
CA LYS A 228 -25.97 -1.55 -0.64
C LYS A 228 -24.87 -1.63 -1.69
N ALA A 229 -24.72 -0.57 -2.48
CA ALA A 229 -23.52 -0.37 -3.28
C ALA A 229 -22.29 -0.44 -2.37
N ARG A 230 -21.31 -1.29 -2.71
CA ARG A 230 -20.13 -1.58 -1.88
C ARG A 230 -18.91 -0.71 -2.21
N ARG A 231 -19.07 0.31 -3.06
CA ARG A 231 -18.01 1.28 -3.41
C ARG A 231 -17.41 1.98 -2.18
N TRP A 232 -18.22 2.24 -1.14
CA TRP A 232 -17.74 2.87 0.10
C TRP A 232 -16.61 2.09 0.80
N ILE A 233 -16.46 0.78 0.52
CA ILE A 233 -15.43 -0.08 1.12
C ILE A 233 -14.03 0.35 0.68
N VAL A 234 -13.84 0.63 -0.62
CA VAL A 234 -12.54 1.11 -1.12
C VAL A 234 -12.29 2.56 -0.70
N GLU A 235 -13.33 3.39 -0.64
CA GLU A 235 -13.21 4.76 -0.09
C GLU A 235 -12.75 4.74 1.38
N ALA A 236 -13.28 3.82 2.19
CA ALA A 236 -12.85 3.62 3.57
C ALA A 236 -11.39 3.16 3.64
N SER A 237 -10.95 2.25 2.76
CA SER A 237 -9.56 1.81 2.68
C SER A 237 -8.62 2.95 2.27
N ILE A 238 -8.98 3.76 1.28
CA ILE A 238 -8.25 4.99 0.90
C ILE A 238 -8.15 5.95 2.10
N SER A 239 -9.22 6.08 2.89
CA SER A 239 -9.19 6.86 4.14
C SER A 239 -8.22 6.27 5.18
N TRP A 240 -8.10 4.95 5.29
CA TRP A 240 -7.09 4.31 6.16
C TRP A 240 -5.68 4.60 5.69
N PHE A 241 -5.42 4.57 4.37
CA PHE A 241 -4.14 4.99 3.81
C PHE A 241 -3.81 6.45 4.12
N ASN A 242 -4.79 7.34 4.11
CA ASN A 242 -4.61 8.76 4.43
C ASN A 242 -4.20 9.02 5.89
N ARG A 243 -4.37 8.05 6.79
CA ARG A 243 -3.89 8.14 8.19
C ARG A 243 -2.38 8.04 8.30
N PHE A 244 -1.70 7.50 7.29
CA PHE A 244 -0.24 7.47 7.21
C PHE A 244 0.26 8.77 6.61
N ARG A 245 0.65 9.71 7.47
CA ARG A 245 0.95 11.10 7.07
C ARG A 245 2.04 11.19 6.01
N LYS A 246 3.00 10.26 6.02
CA LYS A 246 4.12 10.23 5.05
C LYS A 246 3.70 10.03 3.59
N ILE A 247 2.58 9.34 3.36
CA ILE A 247 2.08 9.01 2.02
C ILE A 247 0.83 9.80 1.65
N HIS A 248 0.33 10.67 2.53
CA HIS A 248 -0.75 11.61 2.24
C HIS A 248 -0.29 12.73 1.29
N VAL A 249 0.96 13.17 1.44
CA VAL A 249 1.67 14.00 0.45
C VAL A 249 2.97 13.29 0.11
N ARG A 250 3.20 13.01 -1.18
CA ARG A 250 4.39 12.31 -1.64
C ARG A 250 5.60 13.26 -1.67
N PHE A 251 6.49 13.10 -0.70
CA PHE A 251 7.82 13.73 -0.71
C PHE A 251 8.93 12.81 -1.23
N GLU A 252 8.66 11.51 -1.31
CA GLU A 252 9.61 10.54 -1.84
C GLU A 252 9.83 10.77 -3.34
N LYS A 253 11.11 10.94 -3.72
CA LYS A 253 11.51 11.31 -5.08
C LYS A 253 11.31 10.16 -6.07
N LEU A 254 11.71 8.96 -5.65
CA LEU A 254 11.73 7.76 -6.47
C LEU A 254 10.41 6.99 -6.32
N GLU A 255 10.05 6.24 -7.36
CA GLU A 255 8.89 5.36 -7.36
C GLU A 255 9.08 4.23 -6.34
N VAL A 256 10.22 3.53 -6.40
CA VAL A 256 10.50 2.35 -5.56
C VAL A 256 10.34 2.63 -4.06
N THR A 257 10.76 3.82 -3.62
CA THR A 257 10.60 4.26 -2.22
C THR A 257 9.14 4.57 -1.90
N HIS A 258 8.44 5.28 -2.78
CA HIS A 258 7.02 5.61 -2.54
C HIS A 258 6.13 4.36 -2.55
N TYR A 259 6.38 3.44 -3.48
CA TYR A 259 5.72 2.14 -3.55
C TYR A 259 6.01 1.34 -2.28
N GLY A 260 7.27 1.25 -1.83
CA GLY A 260 7.62 0.57 -0.59
C GLY A 260 6.87 1.07 0.65
N LEU A 261 6.71 2.39 0.83
CA LEU A 261 5.89 2.94 1.93
C LEU A 261 4.41 2.60 1.77
N THR A 262 3.92 2.52 0.53
CA THR A 262 2.53 2.19 0.24
C THR A 262 2.25 0.72 0.54
N CYS A 263 3.15 -0.19 0.17
CA CYS A 263 3.09 -1.61 0.56
C CYS A 263 3.16 -1.78 2.08
N LEU A 264 4.06 -1.06 2.77
CA LEU A 264 4.14 -1.12 4.23
C LEU A 264 2.83 -0.64 4.89
N ALA A 265 2.22 0.42 4.38
CA ALA A 265 0.90 0.86 4.84
C ALA A 265 -0.19 -0.20 4.61
N ALA A 266 -0.17 -0.87 3.45
CA ALA A 266 -1.09 -1.96 3.13
C ALA A 266 -0.91 -3.16 4.07
N ALA A 267 0.34 -3.54 4.36
CA ALA A 267 0.66 -4.57 5.33
C ALA A 267 0.12 -4.22 6.73
N ILE A 268 0.36 -3.00 7.22
CA ILE A 268 -0.14 -2.56 8.53
C ILE A 268 -1.67 -2.55 8.56
N ILE A 269 -2.34 -2.13 7.49
CA ILE A 269 -3.82 -2.21 7.39
C ILE A 269 -4.28 -3.66 7.50
N THR A 270 -3.60 -4.58 6.83
CA THR A 270 -3.91 -6.01 6.82
C THR A 270 -3.70 -6.63 8.21
N TYR A 271 -2.51 -6.47 8.81
CA TYR A 271 -2.21 -6.99 10.14
C TYR A 271 -3.08 -6.38 11.26
N ARG A 272 -3.64 -5.18 11.08
CA ARG A 272 -4.63 -4.61 12.01
C ARG A 272 -5.94 -5.39 12.02
N LYS A 273 -6.32 -6.05 10.91
CA LYS A 273 -7.56 -6.85 10.84
C LYS A 273 -7.48 -8.13 11.67
N ILE A 274 -6.27 -8.64 11.88
CA ILE A 274 -5.99 -9.86 12.65
C ILE A 274 -5.29 -9.59 13.99
N GLY A 275 -5.30 -8.33 14.46
CA GLY A 275 -4.80 -7.97 15.80
C GLY A 275 -3.28 -7.96 15.98
N VAL A 276 -2.48 -8.50 15.07
CA VAL A 276 -1.01 -8.66 15.16
C VAL A 276 -0.26 -7.36 15.52
N ILE A 277 -0.75 -6.21 15.04
CA ILE A 277 -0.11 -4.90 15.32
C ILE A 277 -0.15 -4.54 16.82
N TYR A 278 -1.11 -5.08 17.57
CA TYR A 278 -1.36 -4.67 18.96
C TYR A 278 -0.66 -5.55 20.01
N GLY A 279 -0.03 -6.65 19.61
CA GLY A 279 0.61 -7.62 20.51
C GLY A 279 -0.32 -8.77 20.80
#